data_AF-A0A536XG83-F1
#
_entry.id   AF-A0A536XG83-F1
#
_cell.length_a   1.000
_cell.length_b   1.000
_cell.length_c   1.000
_cell.angle_alpha   90.00
_cell.angle_beta   90.00
_cell.angle_gamma   90.00
#
_symmetry.space_group_name_H-M   'P 1'
#
loop_
_entity.id
_entity.type
_entity.pdbx_description
1 polymer ?
#
loop_
_entity_poly.entity_id
_entity_poly.type
_entity_poly.pdbx_seq_one_letter_code
_entity_poly.pdbx_strand_id
1 'polypeptide(L)' 'MREAVLPLLASHGATLETIDVDGDSRLEARWGEKVPVLLAGERELCHHFIDRAAVTAWLAGI' A
#
# COMPACT_ATOMS: atom_id res chain seq x y z
N MET A 1 7.28 -2.92 4.97
CA MET A 1 6.36 -2.93 3.80
C MET A 1 6.96 -2.24 2.58
N ARG A 2 7.28 -0.94 2.63
CA ARG A 2 7.81 -0.14 1.50
C ARG A 2 8.92 -0.82 0.68
N GLU A 3 9.98 -1.29 1.34
CA GLU A 3 11.12 -1.94 0.67
C GLU A 3 10.73 -3.20 -0.12
N ALA A 4 9.69 -3.92 0.31
CA ALA A 4 9.21 -5.10 -0.38
C ALA A 4 8.32 -4.77 -1.60
N VAL A 5 7.70 -3.58 -1.59
CA VAL A 5 6.83 -3.08 -2.67
C VAL A 5 7.64 -2.47 -3.82
N LEU A 6 8.69 -1.70 -3.51
CA LEU A 6 9.49 -0.99 -4.53
C LEU A 6 9.97 -1.88 -5.70
N PRO A 7 10.50 -3.10 -5.48
CA PRO A 7 10.92 -3.98 -6.57
C PRO A 7 9.75 -4.43 -7.47
N LEU A 8 8.54 -4.53 -6.94
CA LEU A 8 7.35 -4.94 -7.71
C LEU A 8 6.89 -3.81 -8.65
N LEU A 9 6.97 -2.56 -8.18
CA LEU A 9 6.57 -1.39 -8.94
C LEU A 9 7.54 -1.06 -10.08
N ALA A 10 8.84 -1.28 -9.87
CA ALA A 10 9.89 -0.96 -10.83
C ALA A 10 9.65 -1.63 -12.19
N SER A 11 9.18 -2.88 -12.21
CA SER A 11 8.88 -3.62 -13.45
C SER A 11 7.64 -3.14 -14.19
N HIS A 12 6.79 -2.32 -13.57
CA HIS A 12 5.48 -1.91 -14.09
C HIS A 12 5.36 -0.39 -14.31
N GLY A 13 6.42 0.38 -14.05
CA GLY A 13 6.39 1.85 -14.16
C GLY A 13 5.44 2.52 -13.15
N ALA A 14 5.09 1.83 -12.07
CA ALA A 14 4.22 2.35 -11.02
C ALA A 14 5.00 3.14 -9.96
N THR A 15 4.34 4.05 -9.27
CA THR A 15 4.92 4.90 -8.21
C THR A 15 4.32 4.57 -6.85
N LEU A 16 5.10 4.77 -5.78
CA LEU A 16 4.66 4.64 -4.40
C LEU A 16 4.65 6.00 -3.71
N GLU A 17 3.47 6.43 -3.27
CA GLU A 17 3.33 7.54 -2.33
C GLU A 17 3.31 7.01 -0.90
N THR A 18 3.85 7.77 0.05
CA THR A 18 3.78 7.44 1.47
C THR A 18 3.10 8.60 2.18
N ILE A 19 2.00 8.29 2.86
CA ILE A 19 1.20 9.25 3.62
C ILE A 19 1.40 8.92 5.09
N ASP A 20 1.73 9.93 5.88
CA ASP A 20 1.77 9.83 7.33
C ASP A 20 0.33 9.91 7.87
N VAL A 21 -0.11 8.86 8.56
CA VAL A 21 -1.47 8.78 9.08
C VAL A 21 -1.63 9.55 10.39
N ASP A 22 -0.55 9.75 11.14
CA ASP A 22 -0.58 10.43 12.45
C ASP A 22 -0.83 11.94 12.29
N GLY A 23 -0.58 12.48 11.08
CA GLY A 23 -0.81 13.88 10.74
C GLY A 23 -2.25 14.24 10.34
N ASP A 24 -3.13 13.27 10.14
CA ASP A 24 -4.53 13.49 9.76
C ASP A 24 -5.46 12.60 10.59
N SER A 25 -6.25 13.22 11.48
CA SER A 25 -7.15 12.49 12.39
C SER A 25 -8.17 11.59 11.68
N ARG A 26 -8.53 11.88 10.41
CA ARG A 26 -9.42 11.02 9.62
C ARG A 26 -8.69 9.77 9.15
N LEU A 27 -7.41 9.90 8.79
CA LEU A 27 -6.57 8.76 8.41
C LEU A 27 -6.18 7.94 9.65
N GLU A 28 -5.79 8.59 10.74
CA GLU A 28 -5.50 7.94 12.02
C GLU A 28 -6.68 7.09 12.51
N ALA A 29 -7.89 7.66 12.54
CA ALA A 29 -9.09 6.93 12.97
C ALA A 29 -9.45 5.75 12.05
N ARG A 30 -9.08 5.80 10.77
CA ARG A 30 -9.41 4.77 9.78
C ARG A 30 -8.33 3.69 9.65
N TRP A 31 -7.06 4.06 9.82
CA TRP A 31 -5.91 3.26 9.42
C TRP A 31 -4.85 3.10 10.51
N GLY A 32 -4.88 3.88 11.59
CA GLY A 32 -3.83 3.93 12.61
C GLY A 32 -3.42 2.56 13.17
N GLU A 33 -4.39 1.70 13.49
CA GLU A 33 -4.11 0.35 14.01
C GLU A 33 -3.65 -0.64 12.92
N LYS A 34 -3.83 -0.30 11.65
CA LYS A 34 -3.49 -1.15 10.49
C LYS A 34 -2.14 -0.80 9.89
N VAL A 35 -1.50 0.29 10.31
CA VAL A 35 -0.22 0.73 9.74
C VAL A 35 0.84 -0.37 9.87
N PRO A 36 1.67 -0.61 8.84
CA PRO A 36 1.60 -0.03 7.49
C PRO A 36 0.47 -0.64 6.65
N VAL A 37 -0.24 0.21 5.89
CA VAL A 37 -1.31 -0.17 4.95
C VAL A 37 -0.88 0.17 3.53
N LEU A 38 -1.12 -0.75 2.58
CA LEU A 38 -0.92 -0.50 1.17
C LEU A 38 -2.27 -0.38 0.46
N LEU A 39 -2.50 0.78 -0.15
CA LEU A 39 -3.70 1.07 -0.92
C LEU A 39 -3.38 1.19 -2.42
N ALA A 40 -4.33 0.76 -3.24
CA ALA A 40 -4.43 1.09 -4.66
C ALA A 40 -5.63 2.02 -4.86
N GLY A 41 -5.37 3.33 -4.82
CA GLY A 41 -6.45 4.33 -4.71
C GLY A 41 -7.19 4.15 -3.38
N GLU A 42 -8.48 3.81 -3.43
CA GLU A 42 -9.30 3.56 -2.24
C GLU A 42 -9.33 2.08 -1.81
N ARG A 43 -8.76 1.17 -2.62
CA ARG A 43 -8.78 -0.28 -2.35
C ARG A 43 -7.60 -0.67 -1.47
N GLU A 44 -7.88 -1.29 -0.33
CA GLU A 44 -6.87 -1.95 0.51
C GLU A 44 -6.34 -3.21 -0.18
N LEU A 45 -5.02 -3.29 -0.38
CA LEU A 45 -4.35 -4.48 -0.88
C LEU A 45 -3.89 -5.37 0.27
N CYS A 46 -3.26 -4.77 1.28
CA CYS A 46 -2.83 -5.46 2.49
C CYS A 46 -2.48 -4.46 3.61
N HIS A 47 -2.40 -4.96 4.85
CA HIS A 47 -1.95 -4.23 6.02
C HIS A 47 -1.02 -5.11 6.88
N HIS A 48 -0.18 -4.49 7.72
CA HIS A 48 0.88 -5.09 8.55
C HIS A 48 1.99 -5.82 7.76
N PHE A 49 1.63 -6.72 6.85
CA PHE A 49 2.51 -7.50 5.99
C PHE A 49 2.18 -7.30 4.52
N ILE A 50 3.18 -7.47 3.66
CA ILE A 50 2.98 -7.39 2.21
C ILE A 50 2.32 -8.67 1.70
N ASP A 51 1.21 -8.52 0.98
CA ASP A 51 0.69 -9.56 0.11
C ASP A 51 1.24 -9.37 -1.31
N ARG A 52 2.32 -10.09 -1.63
CA ARG A 52 2.96 -10.00 -2.95
C ARG A 52 2.01 -10.45 -4.07
N ALA A 53 1.10 -11.38 -3.80
CA ALA A 53 0.18 -11.88 -4.82
C ALA A 53 -0.88 -10.83 -5.14
N ALA A 54 -1.48 -10.20 -4.11
CA ALA A 54 -2.45 -9.12 -4.29
C ALA A 54 -1.84 -7.91 -5.02
N VAL A 55 -0.61 -7.51 -4.67
CA VAL A 55 0.10 -6.41 -5.33
C VAL A 55 0.41 -6.76 -6.79
N THR A 56 0.90 -7.96 -7.05
CA THR A 56 1.24 -8.39 -8.43
C THR A 56 -0.02 -8.51 -9.29
N ALA A 57 -1.12 -9.05 -8.76
CA ALA A 57 -2.40 -9.13 -9.47
C ALA A 57 -2.92 -7.73 -9.85
N TRP A 58 -2.89 -6.78 -8.90
CA TRP A 58 -3.28 -5.40 -9.17
C TRP A 58 -2.41 -4.75 -10.25
N LEU A 59 -1.08 -4.92 -10.18
CA LEU A 59 -0.15 -4.39 -11.18
C LEU A 59 -0.34 -5.02 -12.57
N ALA A 60 -0.77 -6.28 -12.63
CA ALA A 60 -1.10 -6.97 -13.88
C ALA A 60 -2.50 -6.60 -14.43
N GLY A 61 -3.29 -5.82 -13.69
CA GLY A 61 -4.65 -5.42 -14.07
C GLY A 61 -5.69 -6.54 -13.92
N ILE A 62 -5.47 -7.49 -13.00
CA ILE A 62 -6.29 -8.68 -12.76
C ILE A 62 -7.17 -8.50 -11.52
#